data_AF-A0A4V1WF95-F1
#
_entry.id   AF-A0A4V1WF95-F1
#
_cell.length_a   1.000
_cell.length_b   1.000
_cell.length_c   1.000
_cell.angle_alpha   90.00
_cell.angle_beta   90.00
_cell.angle_gamma   90.00
#
_symmetry.space_group_name_H-M   'P 1'
#
loop_
_entity.id
_entity.type
_entity.pdbx_description
1 polymer ?
#
loop_
_entity_poly.entity_id
_entity_poly.type
_entity_poly.pdbx_seq_one_letter_code
_entity_poly.pdbx_strand_id
1 'polypeptide(L)'
;MFLSIPAQNQIEKGSLNAEVKIVSINYSGPQNSALSYEMLESLKPGRNYTWNVNYQRNISKNLQISLQYNGRQSENSKTIHSGGVEVRAFF
;
A
#
# COMPACT_ATOMS: atom_id res chain seq x y z
N MET A 1 -16.64 -2.44 -16.12
CA MET A 1 -15.96 -3.69 -16.51
C MET A 1 -14.69 -3.76 -15.69
N PHE A 2 -14.71 -4.52 -14.60
CA PHE A 2 -13.55 -4.70 -13.72
C PHE A 2 -12.85 -5.99 -14.14
N LEU A 3 -11.68 -5.87 -14.76
CA LEU A 3 -10.83 -7.03 -15.03
C LEU A 3 -10.04 -7.32 -13.75
N SER A 4 -10.57 -8.19 -12.90
CA SER A 4 -9.75 -8.89 -11.91
C SER A 4 -9.00 -10.00 -12.63
N ILE A 5 -7.71 -9.80 -12.86
CA ILE A 5 -6.81 -10.88 -13.28
C ILE A 5 -6.38 -11.61 -12.00
N PRO A 6 -6.81 -12.87 -11.76
CA PRO A 6 -6.22 -13.66 -10.70
C PRO A 6 -4.79 -14.02 -11.10
N ALA A 7 -3.79 -13.36 -10.49
CA ALA A 7 -2.41 -13.80 -10.62
C ALA A 7 -2.25 -15.11 -9.83
N GLN A 8 -2.02 -16.21 -10.53
CA GLN A 8 -1.75 -17.52 -9.94
C GLN A 8 -0.44 -17.45 -9.13
N ASN A 9 -0.55 -17.47 -7.81
CA ASN A 9 0.57 -17.40 -6.87
C ASN A 9 1.26 -18.77 -6.80
N GLN A 10 2.38 -18.94 -7.52
CA GLN A 10 3.26 -20.12 -7.41
C GLN A 10 4.71 -19.65 -7.36
N ILE A 11 5.21 -19.32 -6.16
CA ILE A 11 6.64 -19.34 -5.85
C ILE A 11 6.83 -20.13 -4.55
N GLU A 12 6.48 -21.42 -4.63
CA GLU A 12 6.54 -22.59 -3.71
C GLU A 12 6.62 -22.43 -2.16
N LYS A 13 6.99 -21.30 -1.55
CA LYS A 13 6.97 -21.06 -0.10
C LYS A 13 6.62 -19.62 0.32
N GLY A 14 6.23 -18.73 -0.59
CA GLY A 14 5.88 -17.34 -0.27
C GLY A 14 4.84 -16.72 -1.19
N SER A 15 4.26 -15.60 -0.75
CA SER A 15 3.28 -14.79 -1.45
C SER A 15 3.79 -13.36 -1.60
N LEU A 16 3.74 -12.84 -2.82
CA LEU A 16 4.01 -11.43 -3.12
C LEU A 16 2.73 -10.79 -3.66
N ASN A 17 2.36 -9.62 -3.13
CA ASN A 17 1.27 -8.80 -3.60
C ASN A 17 1.79 -7.37 -3.81
N ALA A 18 1.46 -6.77 -4.95
CA ALA A 18 1.78 -5.38 -5.23
C ALA A 18 0.58 -4.70 -5.88
N GLU A 19 0.30 -3.46 -5.46
CA GLU A 19 -0.80 -2.64 -5.96
C GLU A 19 -0.29 -1.23 -6.23
N VAL A 20 -0.70 -0.65 -7.36
CA VAL A 20 -0.43 0.75 -7.71
C VAL A 20 -1.75 1.41 -8.11
N LYS A 21 -2.01 2.60 -7.57
CA LYS A 21 -3.19 3.40 -7.89
C LYS A 21 -2.80 4.79 -8.33
N ILE A 22 -3.58 5.33 -9.26
CA ILE A 22 -3.59 6.74 -9.63
C ILE A 22 -4.96 7.27 -9.23
N VAL A 23 -4.99 8.27 -8.36
CA VAL A 23 -6.21 8.83 -7.78
C VAL A 23 -6.28 10.32 -8.11
N SER A 24 -7.30 10.72 -8.84
CA SER A 24 -7.57 12.14 -9.12
C SER A 24 -8.70 12.61 -8.22
N ILE A 25 -8.42 13.61 -7.39
CA ILE A 25 -9.35 14.12 -6.39
C ILE A 25 -9.75 15.54 -6.75
N ASN A 26 -11.03 15.77 -7.00
CA ASN A 26 -11.60 17.11 -7.06
C ASN A 26 -12.28 17.42 -5.72
N TYR A 27 -11.72 18.38 -4.98
CA TYR A 27 -12.19 18.75 -3.64
C TYR A 27 -12.15 20.27 -3.48
N SER A 28 -13.29 20.85 -3.11
CA SER A 28 -13.52 22.30 -3.02
C SER A 28 -13.59 22.83 -1.58
N GLY A 29 -13.45 21.96 -0.58
CA GLY A 29 -13.50 22.35 0.83
C GLY A 29 -12.17 22.92 1.35
N PRO A 30 -12.15 23.42 2.61
CA PRO A 30 -10.91 23.86 3.26
C PRO A 30 -9.89 22.72 3.33
N GLN A 31 -8.66 22.98 2.90
CA GLN A 31 -7.54 22.04 3.02
C GLN A 31 -6.86 22.16 4.39
N ASN A 32 -6.10 21.14 4.79
CA ASN A 32 -5.32 21.09 6.04
C ASN A 32 -6.15 21.14 7.34
N SER A 33 -7.44 20.80 7.26
CA SER A 33 -8.27 20.53 8.44
C SER A 33 -8.28 19.02 8.74
N ALA A 34 -8.54 18.64 10.00
CA ALA A 34 -8.73 17.23 10.36
C ALA A 34 -9.84 16.56 9.54
N LEU A 35 -10.93 17.27 9.28
CA LEU A 35 -12.02 16.80 8.41
C LEU A 35 -11.53 16.52 6.99
N SER A 36 -10.79 17.45 6.38
CA SER A 36 -10.23 17.25 5.04
C SER A 36 -9.20 16.12 4.99
N TYR A 37 -8.42 15.92 6.05
CA TYR A 37 -7.45 14.85 6.12
C TYR A 37 -8.13 13.47 6.12
N GLU A 38 -9.21 13.34 6.88
CA GLU A 38 -10.03 12.13 6.92
C GLU A 38 -10.74 11.91 5.58
N MET A 39 -11.44 12.93 5.05
CA MET A 39 -12.18 12.83 3.78
C MET A 39 -11.30 12.49 2.59
N LEU A 40 -10.04 12.94 2.59
CA LEU A 40 -9.09 12.69 1.52
C LEU A 40 -8.19 11.47 1.80
N GLU A 41 -8.40 10.76 2.91
CA GLU A 41 -7.57 9.63 3.34
C GLU A 41 -6.07 9.98 3.29
N SER A 42 -5.72 11.15 3.82
CA SER A 42 -4.35 11.73 3.79
C SER A 42 -3.80 12.11 2.41
N LEU A 43 -4.54 11.93 1.32
CA LEU A 43 -4.20 12.42 -0.01
C LEU A 43 -4.52 13.92 -0.13
N LYS A 44 -4.17 14.50 -1.27
CA LYS A 44 -4.43 15.93 -1.54
C LYS A 44 -5.30 16.10 -2.79
N PRO A 45 -6.00 17.24 -2.93
CA PRO A 45 -6.68 17.56 -4.18
C PRO A 45 -5.69 17.55 -5.34
N GLY A 46 -6.15 17.10 -6.51
CA GLY A 46 -5.32 16.85 -7.68
C GLY A 46 -4.95 15.39 -7.86
N ARG A 47 -3.83 15.15 -8.55
CA ARG A 47 -3.36 13.81 -8.93
C ARG A 47 -2.44 13.21 -7.88
N ASN A 48 -2.82 12.02 -7.41
CA ASN A 48 -2.09 11.26 -6.41
C ASN A 48 -1.69 9.91 -6.98
N TYR A 49 -0.54 9.44 -6.57
CA TYR A 49 -0.04 8.10 -6.85
C TYR A 49 0.15 7.39 -5.52
N THR A 50 -0.34 6.16 -5.40
CA THR A 50 -0.11 5.31 -4.23
C THR A 50 0.39 3.95 -4.68
N TRP A 51 1.28 3.36 -3.90
CA TRP A 51 1.74 1.98 -4.11
C TRP A 51 1.79 1.25 -2.78
N ASN A 52 1.43 -0.02 -2.83
CA ASN A 52 1.54 -0.95 -1.73
C ASN A 52 2.22 -2.23 -2.24
N VAL A 53 3.13 -2.78 -1.43
CA VAL A 53 3.82 -4.04 -1.68
C VAL A 53 3.82 -4.83 -0.37
N ASN A 54 3.28 -6.04 -0.40
CA ASN A 54 3.33 -6.98 0.72
C ASN A 54 4.00 -8.26 0.26
N TYR A 55 4.99 -8.72 1.02
CA TYR A 55 5.67 -9.98 0.78
C TYR A 55 5.64 -10.80 2.06
N GLN A 56 5.27 -12.08 1.95
CA GLN A 56 5.26 -12.99 3.08
C GLN A 56 5.86 -14.32 2.66
N ARG A 57 6.70 -14.89 3.51
CA ARG A 57 7.34 -16.18 3.22
C ARG A 57 7.57 -17.00 4.48
N ASN A 58 7.29 -18.30 4.36
CA ASN A 58 7.75 -19.28 5.33
C ASN A 58 9.22 -19.60 5.05
N ILE A 59 10.08 -19.20 5.99
CA ILE A 59 11.53 -19.46 5.90
C ILE A 59 11.83 -20.90 6.34
N SER A 60 11.13 -21.36 7.36
CA SER A 60 11.13 -22.75 7.84
C SER A 60 9.71 -23.15 8.26
N LYS A 61 9.51 -24.40 8.71
CA LYS A 61 8.21 -24.85 9.25
C LYS A 61 7.76 -24.04 10.48
N ASN A 62 8.71 -23.43 11.20
CA ASN A 62 8.48 -22.76 12.47
C ASN A 62 8.75 -21.25 12.40
N LEU A 63 8.99 -20.70 11.21
CA LEU A 63 9.36 -19.29 11.04
C LEU A 63 8.79 -18.69 9.76
N GLN A 64 8.08 -17.60 9.91
CA GLN A 64 7.54 -16.77 8.83
C GLN A 64 8.07 -15.35 8.94
N ILE A 65 8.35 -14.74 7.80
CA ILE A 65 8.70 -13.32 7.69
C ILE A 65 7.67 -12.65 6.79
N SER A 66 7.24 -11.45 7.19
CA SER A 66 6.36 -10.58 6.42
C SER A 66 7.00 -9.21 6.28
N LEU A 67 6.93 -8.64 5.08
CA LEU A 67 7.36 -7.28 4.77
C LEU A 67 6.18 -6.53 4.18
N GLN A 68 6.01 -5.29 4.60
CA GLN A 68 5.03 -4.37 4.05
C GLN A 68 5.73 -3.08 3.67
N TYR A 69 5.38 -2.54 2.51
CA TYR A 69 5.90 -1.27 2.03
C TYR A 69 4.77 -0.50 1.36
N ASN A 70 4.61 0.74 1.77
CA ASN A 70 3.62 1.67 1.26
C ASN A 70 4.34 2.93 0.80
N GLY A 71 3.84 3.55 -0.25
CA GLY A 71 4.18 4.93 -0.50
C GLY A 71 3.10 5.67 -1.25
N ARG A 72 3.22 6.99 -1.17
CA ARG A 72 2.28 7.92 -1.79
C ARG A 72 2.99 9.18 -2.23
N GLN A 73 2.54 9.70 -3.35
CA GLN A 73 2.97 10.96 -3.93
C GLN A 73 1.73 11.75 -4.31
N SER A 74 1.48 12.85 -3.60
CA SER A 74 0.40 13.77 -3.89
C SER A 74 0.88 14.91 -4.79
N GLU A 75 -0.04 15.58 -5.48
CA GLU A 75 0.32 16.72 -6.32
C GLU A 75 1.04 17.80 -5.51
N ASN A 76 2.17 18.30 -6.05
CA ASN A 76 3.03 19.31 -5.41
C ASN A 76 3.55 18.94 -4.00
N SER A 77 3.62 17.64 -3.64
CA SER A 77 4.23 17.19 -2.39
C SER A 77 5.56 16.46 -2.63
N LYS A 78 6.31 16.16 -1.56
CA LYS A 78 7.36 15.13 -1.62
C LYS A 78 6.72 13.75 -1.53
N THR A 79 7.43 12.73 -2.01
CA THR A 79 7.02 11.35 -1.84
C THR A 79 7.17 10.93 -0.39
N ILE A 80 6.18 10.21 0.12
CA ILE A 80 6.23 9.60 1.45
C ILE A 80 6.30 8.09 1.26
N HIS A 81 7.25 7.47 1.97
CA HIS A 81 7.46 6.02 1.97
C HIS A 81 7.38 5.52 3.41
N SER A 82 6.74 4.38 3.63
CA SER A 82 6.57 3.78 4.96
C SER A 82 6.54 2.28 4.82
N GLY A 83 7.36 1.57 5.59
CA GLY A 83 7.42 0.12 5.54
C GLY A 83 7.72 -0.49 6.89
N GLY A 84 7.54 -1.80 6.98
CA GLY A 84 7.75 -2.58 8.19
C GLY A 84 8.10 -4.03 7.86
N VAL A 85 8.71 -4.70 8.83
CA VAL A 85 9.06 -6.12 8.77
C VAL A 85 8.56 -6.78 10.05
N GLU A 86 7.91 -7.94 9.90
CA GLU A 86 7.46 -8.80 10.99
C GLU A 86 8.13 -10.17 10.88
N VAL A 87 8.53 -10.73 12.01
CA VAL A 87 9.01 -12.11 12.12
C VAL A 87 8.12 -12.86 13.10
N ARG A 88 7.58 -13.99 12.68
CA ARG A 88 6.68 -14.83 13.47
C ARG A 88 7.25 -16.23 13.61
N ALA A 89 7.47 -16.65 14.86
CA ALA A 89 7.86 -18.02 15.20
C ALA A 89 6.63 -18.84 15.62
N PHE A 90 6.58 -20.10 15.20
CA PHE A 90 5.56 -21.08 15.61
C PHE A 90 6.25 -22.14 16.46
N PHE A 91 5.88 -22.22 17.73
CA PHE A 91 6.41 -23.15 18.73
C PHE A 91 5.33 -24.11 19.22
#